data_AF-S8CA38-F1
#
_entry.id   AF-S8CA38-F1
#
_cell.length_a   1.000
_cell.length_b   1.000
_cell.length_c   1.000
_cell.angle_alpha   90.00
_cell.angle_beta   90.00
_cell.angle_gamma   90.00
#
_symmetry.space_group_name_H-M   'P 1'
#
loop_
_entity.id
_entity.type
_entity.pdbx_description
1 polymer ?
#
loop_
_entity_poly.entity_id
_entity_poly.type
_entity_poly.pdbx_seq_one_letter_code
_entity_poly.pdbx_strand_id
1 'polypeptide(L)' 'TRLGSTPPTCHSKCNRCRPCSPMQVPPPASAAIAEEGGRYSNYKPLAWKCFCRHQFYNP' A
#
# COMPACT_ATOMS: atom_id res chain seq x y z
N THR A 1 5.24 17.66 7.82
CA THR A 1 4.52 16.39 7.52
C THR A 1 5.07 15.82 6.23
N ARG A 2 5.76 14.67 6.27
CA ARG A 2 6.24 14.02 5.06
C ARG A 2 4.99 13.51 4.31
N LEU A 3 4.61 14.19 3.23
CA LEU A 3 3.66 13.69 2.23
C LEU A 3 4.33 12.54 1.48
N GLY A 4 4.49 11.41 2.17
CA GLY A 4 5.21 10.25 1.70
C GLY A 4 4.89 9.09 2.62
N SER A 5 4.24 8.08 2.05
CA SER A 5 3.63 6.98 2.78
C SER A 5 4.69 6.17 3.51
N THR A 6 4.71 6.31 4.84
CA THR A 6 5.52 5.43 5.69
C THR A 6 5.01 4.00 5.48
N PRO A 7 5.89 3.01 5.22
CA PRO A 7 5.46 1.64 5.00
C PRO A 7 4.69 1.12 6.23
N PRO A 8 3.55 0.43 6.05
CA PRO A 8 2.80 -0.12 7.17
C PRO A 8 3.56 -1.27 7.83
N THR A 9 3.28 -1.49 9.11
CA THR A 9 3.86 -2.60 9.86
C THR A 9 3.16 -3.91 9.54
N CYS A 10 3.86 -4.81 8.85
CA CYS A 10 3.33 -6.13 8.49
C CYS A 10 3.48 -7.19 9.59
N HIS A 11 3.92 -6.81 10.79
CA HIS A 11 4.16 -7.75 11.89
C HIS A 11 2.86 -8.50 12.24
N SER A 12 2.87 -9.83 12.06
CA SER A 12 1.71 -10.73 12.25
C SER A 12 0.58 -10.65 11.22
N LYS A 13 0.67 -9.81 10.19
CA LYS A 13 -0.36 -9.70 9.13
C LYS A 13 -0.27 -10.81 8.08
N CYS A 14 0.92 -11.40 7.88
CA CYS A 14 1.12 -12.50 6.92
C CYS A 14 0.84 -13.90 7.50
N ASN A 15 -0.05 -14.07 8.49
CA ASN A 15 -0.41 -15.39 9.05
C ASN A 15 0.80 -16.28 9.43
N ARG A 16 1.75 -15.73 10.21
CA ARG A 16 3.02 -16.39 10.61
C ARG A 16 4.02 -16.65 9.48
N CYS A 17 3.75 -16.20 8.25
CA CYS A 17 4.70 -16.28 7.15
C CYS A 17 5.90 -15.35 7.40
N ARG A 18 7.11 -15.87 7.16
CA ARG A 18 8.39 -15.14 7.28
C ARG A 18 9.26 -15.39 6.05
N PRO A 19 9.92 -14.36 5.47
CA PRO A 19 9.87 -12.94 5.86
C PRO A 19 8.59 -12.25 5.36
N CYS A 20 8.03 -11.37 6.19
CA CYS A 20 6.82 -10.59 5.89
C CYS A 20 7.19 -9.11 5.82
N SER A 21 7.20 -8.56 4.60
CA SER A 21 7.72 -7.22 4.34
C SER A 21 6.67 -6.34 3.64
N PRO A 22 6.60 -5.04 3.95
CA PRO A 22 5.74 -4.11 3.23
C PRO A 22 6.26 -3.90 1.79
N MET A 23 5.35 -4.01 0.83
CA MET A 23 5.58 -3.81 -0.60
C MET A 23 4.64 -2.74 -1.12
N GLN A 24 5.19 -1.78 -1.85
CA GLN A 24 4.40 -0.77 -2.53
C GLN A 24 3.76 -1.38 -3.77
N VAL A 25 2.45 -1.23 -3.90
CA VAL A 25 1.68 -1.75 -5.03
C VAL A 25 0.99 -0.60 -5.78
N PRO A 26 0.70 -0.77 -7.07
CA PRO A 26 -0.17 0.16 -7.77
C PRO A 26 -1.49 0.29 -7.02
N PRO A 27 -2.01 1.51 -6.80
CA PRO A 27 -3.32 1.69 -6.23
C PRO A 27 -4.36 1.01 -7.14
N PRO A 28 -5.43 0.42 -6.58
CA PRO A 28 -6.54 -0.03 -7.40
C PRO A 28 -7.08 1.16 -8.20
N ALA A 29 -7.60 0.92 -9.41
CA ALA A 29 -8.16 1.97 -10.25
C ALA A 29 -9.16 2.84 -9.48
N SER A 30 -9.98 2.24 -8.60
CA SER A 30 -10.89 2.95 -7.73
C SER A 30 -10.22 3.92 -6.75
N ALA A 31 -9.04 3.62 -6.20
CA ALA A 31 -8.32 4.55 -5.32
C ALA A 31 -7.59 5.65 -6.09
N ALA A 32 -7.22 5.39 -7.35
CA ALA A 32 -6.74 6.45 -8.24
C ALA A 32 -7.86 7.43 -8.64
N ILE A 33 -9.12 7.00 -8.56
CA ILE A 33 -10.31 7.78 -8.94
C ILE A 33 -11.03 8.36 -7.70
N ALA A 34 -10.93 7.72 -6.52
CA ALA A 34 -11.57 8.14 -5.26
C ALA A 34 -10.97 9.43 -4.66
N GLU A 35 -9.88 9.94 -5.22
CA GLU A 35 -9.52 11.35 -5.12
C GLU A 35 -10.50 12.17 -5.99
N GLU A 36 -11.81 12.04 -5.73
CA GLU A 36 -12.94 12.62 -6.47
C GLU A 36 -13.03 14.15 -6.22
N GLY A 37 -11.93 14.84 -6.47
CA GLY A 37 -11.79 16.25 -6.13
C GLY A 37 -10.65 16.94 -6.84
N GLY A 38 -10.24 16.49 -8.03
CA GLY A 38 -9.67 17.29 -9.13
C GLY A 38 -8.64 18.39 -8.83
N ARG A 39 -7.95 18.38 -7.68
CA ARG A 39 -7.07 19.47 -7.22
C ARG A 39 -5.62 19.04 -7.03
N TYR A 40 -5.32 17.75 -7.16
CA TYR A 40 -3.96 17.20 -7.06
C TYR A 40 -3.63 16.31 -8.26
N SER A 41 -3.75 16.84 -9.47
CA SER A 41 -3.57 16.14 -10.77
C SER A 41 -2.21 15.46 -11.01
N ASN A 42 -1.26 15.58 -10.07
CA ASN A 42 0.07 14.96 -10.15
C ASN A 42 0.35 13.98 -9.00
N TYR A 43 -0.54 13.87 -8.01
CA TYR A 43 -0.37 12.94 -6.89
C TYR A 43 -0.95 11.58 -7.28
N LYS A 44 -0.07 10.60 -7.50
CA LYS A 44 -0.48 9.20 -7.65
C LYS A 44 -0.52 8.57 -6.25
N PRO A 45 -1.69 8.16 -5.74
CA PRO A 45 -1.77 7.57 -4.41
C PRO A 45 -0.89 6.31 -4.34
N LEU A 46 -0.10 6.21 -3.28
CA LEU A 46 0.74 5.04 -3.04
C LEU A 46 -0.07 4.03 -2.23
N ALA A 47 -0.25 2.82 -2.76
CA ALA A 47 -0.89 1.73 -2.03
C ALA A 47 0.16 0.77 -1.46
N TRP A 48 -0.14 0.18 -0.29
CA TRP A 48 0.74 -0.76 0.38
C TRP A 48 0.05 -2.10 0.58
N LYS A 49 0.81 -3.18 0.38
CA LYS A 49 0.44 -4.54 0.76
C LYS A 49 1.60 -5.22 1.48
N CYS A 50 1.31 -6.19 2.32
CA CYS A 50 2.33 -7.04 2.91
C CYS A 50 2.62 -8.18 1.95
N PHE A 51 3.89 -8.40 1.62
CA PHE A 51 4.31 -9.49 0.77
C PHE A 51 5.01 -10.56 1.61
N CYS A 52 4.58 -11.81 1.43
CA CYS A 52 5.32 -12.95 1.93
C CYS A 52 5.38 -14.05 0.88
N ARG A 53 6.62 -14.42 0.50
CA ARG A 53 6.95 -15.42 -0.53
C ARG A 53 6.37 -15.08 -1.90
N HIS A 54 5.08 -15.33 -2.13
CA HIS A 54 4.36 -15.09 -3.38
C HIS A 54 2.90 -14.65 -3.15
N GLN A 55 2.55 -14.27 -1.91
CA GLN A 55 1.21 -13.84 -1.55
C GLN A 55 1.22 -12.41 -1.02
N PHE A 56 0.21 -11.66 -1.43
CA PHE A 56 -0.07 -10.32 -0.93
C PHE A 56 -1.16 -10.38 0.14
N TYR A 57 -0.89 -9.75 1.29
CA TYR A 57 -1.79 -9.59 2.41
C TYR A 57 -2.11 -8.11 2.59
N ASN A 58 -3.28 -7.81 3.14
CA ASN A 58 -3.57 -6.44 3.54
C ASN A 58 -2.76 -6.10 4.81
N PRO A 59 -2.16 -4.90 4.85
CA PRO A 59 -1.38 -4.45 5.99
C PRO A 59 -2.21 -4.23 7.25
#